data_AF-A0A917EIE0-F1
#
_entry.id   AF-A0A917EIE0-F1
#
_cell.length_a   1.000
_cell.length_b   1.000
_cell.length_c   1.000
_cell.angle_alpha   90.00
_cell.angle_beta   90.00
_cell.angle_gamma   90.00
#
_symmetry.space_group_name_H-M   'P 1'
#
loop_
_entity.id
_entity.type
_entity.pdbx_description
1 polymer ?
#
loop_
_entity_poly.entity_id
_entity_poly.type
_entity_poly.pdbx_seq_one_letter_code
_entity_poly.pdbx_strand_id
1 'polypeptide(L)'
;MAKSSKPKFDAAASITNELIKIIDRGVLPWRKPWTVGGSSVPLRQNGEPYQGVNNFLLTMRTLMAGFSSPYWMTLRQANELDAKVIKGSKSSVVVYYGTAEREQAEGAHGGEAETEDPKTIPFMKSYRVFNADQIEGLDPRFHSAAAEPEVHPERAPIPHMQSFFEAIGANVSFSGRETCYVPNLDKIYMPPIELFENPRNFYAVWGHELGHWTKPRHRLNRSYGDARFGNTAYAREEIVALS
;
A
#
# COMPACT_ATOMS: atom_id res chain seq x y z
N MET A 1 42.01 17.16 -3.80
CA MET A 1 41.46 15.87 -3.33
C MET A 1 39.99 15.81 -3.68
N ALA A 2 39.59 14.98 -4.65
CA ALA A 2 38.18 14.80 -4.99
C ALA A 2 37.47 14.10 -3.82
N LYS A 3 36.43 14.73 -3.26
CA LYS A 3 35.56 14.11 -2.26
C LYS A 3 34.91 12.89 -2.91
N SER A 4 35.31 11.69 -2.50
CA SER A 4 34.57 10.46 -2.80
C SER A 4 33.14 10.61 -2.30
N SER A 5 32.20 10.94 -3.19
CA SER A 5 30.79 11.01 -2.82
C SER A 5 30.33 9.59 -2.52
N LYS A 6 30.01 9.31 -1.25
CA LYS A 6 29.30 8.07 -0.91
C LYS A 6 28.04 8.00 -1.79
N PRO A 7 27.74 6.86 -2.41
CA PRO A 7 26.54 6.73 -3.23
C PRO A 7 25.33 7.08 -2.38
N LYS A 8 24.44 7.89 -2.94
CA LYS A 8 23.19 8.29 -2.29
C LYS A 8 22.38 7.02 -2.01
N PHE A 9 21.77 6.93 -0.82
CA PHE A 9 20.95 5.78 -0.46
C PHE A 9 19.82 5.59 -1.47
N ASP A 10 19.77 4.42 -2.10
CA ASP A 10 18.72 4.03 -3.02
C ASP A 10 17.58 3.34 -2.26
N ALA A 11 16.53 4.11 -1.99
CA ALA A 11 15.36 3.62 -1.28
C ALA A 11 14.58 2.56 -2.09
N ALA A 12 14.51 2.71 -3.41
CA ALA A 12 13.77 1.79 -4.27
C ALA A 12 14.47 0.43 -4.31
N ALA A 13 15.80 0.41 -4.51
CA ALA A 13 16.57 -0.82 -4.45
C ALA A 13 16.53 -1.45 -3.06
N SER A 14 16.64 -0.65 -1.99
CA SER A 14 16.56 -1.17 -0.61
C SER A 14 15.22 -1.86 -0.33
N ILE A 15 14.10 -1.23 -0.70
CA ILE A 15 12.76 -1.78 -0.51
C ILE A 15 12.55 -3.03 -1.37
N THR A 16 12.96 -2.97 -2.64
CA THR A 16 12.81 -4.10 -3.57
C THR A 16 13.59 -5.33 -3.07
N ASN A 17 14.84 -5.13 -2.62
CA ASN A 17 15.66 -6.22 -2.08
C ASN A 17 15.12 -6.77 -0.75
N GLU A 18 14.46 -5.94 0.07
CA GLU A 18 13.74 -6.41 1.27
C GLU A 18 12.60 -7.34 0.87
N LEU A 19 11.77 -6.96 -0.10
CA LEU A 19 10.65 -7.78 -0.58
C LEU A 19 11.11 -9.09 -1.21
N ILE A 20 12.16 -9.06 -2.05
CA ILE A 20 12.76 -10.27 -2.63
C ILE A 20 13.17 -11.25 -1.53
N LYS A 21 13.89 -10.77 -0.51
CA LYS A 21 14.32 -11.64 0.62
C LYS A 21 13.17 -12.25 1.40
N ILE A 22 12.03 -11.57 1.49
CA ILE A 22 10.84 -12.11 2.15
C ILE A 22 10.21 -13.21 1.28
N ILE A 23 10.09 -12.95 -0.02
CA ILE A 23 9.57 -13.91 -1.01
C ILE A 23 10.46 -15.16 -1.08
N ASP A 24 11.78 -15.01 -1.08
CA ASP A 24 12.75 -16.11 -1.10
C ASP A 24 12.63 -17.05 0.11
N ARG A 25 12.05 -16.57 1.22
CA ARG A 25 11.75 -17.38 2.41
C ARG A 25 10.41 -18.12 2.32
N GLY A 26 9.75 -18.07 1.17
CA GLY A 26 8.43 -18.68 0.95
C GLY A 26 7.27 -17.88 1.54
N VAL A 27 7.51 -16.64 1.99
CA VAL A 27 6.47 -15.77 2.54
C VAL A 27 6.04 -14.78 1.46
N LEU A 28 4.77 -14.81 1.06
CA LEU A 28 4.18 -13.77 0.23
C LEU A 28 3.68 -12.65 1.16
N PRO A 29 4.32 -11.47 1.20
CA PRO A 29 4.02 -10.46 2.22
C PRO A 29 2.59 -9.94 2.14
N TRP A 30 1.98 -9.94 0.95
CA TRP A 30 0.57 -9.57 0.73
C TRP A 30 -0.44 -10.66 1.13
N ARG A 31 -0.01 -11.92 1.32
CA ARG A 31 -0.89 -13.05 1.70
C ARG A 31 -0.81 -13.46 3.17
N LYS A 32 0.04 -12.82 3.98
CA LYS A 32 0.09 -13.13 5.42
C LYS A 32 -1.33 -12.93 5.97
N PRO A 33 -1.92 -13.88 6.73
CA PRO A 33 -3.27 -13.70 7.27
C PRO A 33 -3.24 -12.48 8.16
N TRP A 34 -3.74 -11.35 7.64
CA TRP A 34 -3.85 -10.10 8.37
C TRP A 34 -4.91 -10.35 9.44
N THR A 35 -4.47 -10.79 10.62
CA THR A 35 -5.38 -11.07 11.73
C THR A 35 -6.11 -9.78 12.07
N VAL A 36 -7.44 -9.87 12.05
CA VAL A 36 -8.33 -8.82 12.53
C VAL A 36 -8.03 -8.64 14.03
N GLY A 37 -7.59 -7.44 14.41
CA GLY A 37 -7.08 -7.15 15.75
C GLY A 37 -5.56 -6.98 15.87
N GLY A 38 -4.79 -6.94 14.76
CA GLY A 38 -3.36 -6.58 14.81
C GLY A 38 -2.83 -5.82 13.60
N SER A 39 -3.65 -5.66 12.55
CA SER A 39 -3.29 -4.93 11.34
C SER A 39 -4.15 -3.68 11.20
N SER A 40 -3.91 -2.70 12.08
CA SER A 40 -4.46 -1.36 11.91
C SER A 40 -3.74 -0.66 10.76
N VAL A 41 -4.47 0.15 9.99
CA VAL A 41 -3.88 0.97 8.93
C VAL A 41 -2.76 1.81 9.55
N PRO A 42 -1.51 1.73 9.08
CA PRO A 42 -0.41 2.49 9.62
C PRO A 42 -0.73 3.99 9.55
N LEU A 43 -0.57 4.66 10.68
CA LEU A 43 -0.87 6.06 10.88
C LEU A 43 0.42 6.86 11.05
N ARG A 44 0.41 8.09 10.55
CA ARG A 44 1.39 9.12 10.89
C ARG A 44 1.17 9.58 12.34
N GLN A 45 2.15 10.28 12.91
CA GLN A 45 2.04 10.84 14.27
C GLN A 45 0.77 11.69 14.52
N ASN A 46 0.25 12.35 13.47
CA ASN A 46 -0.96 13.18 13.51
C ASN A 46 -2.26 12.38 13.32
N GLY A 47 -2.20 11.06 13.18
CA GLY A 47 -3.37 10.19 12.95
C GLY A 47 -3.77 10.04 11.48
N GLU A 48 -3.10 10.70 10.54
CA GLU A 48 -3.38 10.53 9.12
C GLU A 48 -2.89 9.17 8.61
N PRO A 49 -3.69 8.41 7.85
CA PRO A 49 -3.26 7.16 7.23
C PRO A 49 -2.10 7.34 6.25
N TYR A 50 -1.16 6.39 6.25
CA TYR A 50 -0.23 6.24 5.14
C TYR A 50 -0.97 5.75 3.88
N GLN A 51 -0.45 6.12 2.71
CA GLN A 51 -1.05 5.80 1.41
C GLN A 51 -0.06 5.05 0.50
N GLY A 52 -0.62 4.36 -0.49
CA GLY A 52 0.14 3.65 -1.53
C GLY A 52 1.14 2.65 -0.95
N VAL A 53 2.34 2.62 -1.52
CA VAL A 53 3.39 1.67 -1.13
C VAL A 53 3.77 1.76 0.36
N ASN A 54 3.67 2.94 0.98
CA ASN A 54 3.99 3.06 2.40
C ASN A 54 2.97 2.37 3.30
N ASN A 55 1.69 2.37 2.91
CA ASN A 55 0.66 1.62 3.63
C ASN A 55 1.02 0.12 3.65
N PHE A 56 1.27 -0.45 2.48
CA PHE A 56 1.69 -1.85 2.34
C PHE A 56 2.95 -2.17 3.15
N LEU A 57 4.02 -1.38 2.97
CA LEU A 57 5.31 -1.63 3.62
C LEU A 57 5.24 -1.54 5.14
N LEU A 58 4.55 -0.54 5.68
CA LEU A 58 4.45 -0.36 7.12
C LEU A 58 3.55 -1.41 7.75
N THR A 59 2.43 -1.77 7.11
CA THR A 59 1.57 -2.87 7.58
C THR A 59 2.36 -4.18 7.63
N MET A 60 3.09 -4.52 6.57
CA MET A 60 3.97 -5.69 6.52
C MET A 60 5.00 -5.67 7.67
N ARG A 61 5.68 -4.53 7.89
CA ARG A 61 6.71 -4.41 8.92
C ARG A 61 6.15 -4.46 10.33
N THR A 62 4.98 -3.84 10.58
CA THR A 62 4.23 -3.97 11.85
C THR A 62 3.99 -5.45 12.15
N LEU A 63 3.41 -6.19 11.20
CA LEU A 63 3.12 -7.61 11.40
C LEU A 63 4.35 -8.50 11.52
N MET A 64 5.43 -8.20 10.80
CA MET A 64 6.66 -8.99 10.86
C MET A 64 7.45 -8.75 12.15
N ALA A 65 7.40 -7.54 12.70
CA ALA A 65 8.05 -7.18 13.94
C ALA A 65 7.17 -7.46 15.18
N GLY A 66 5.88 -7.73 14.99
CA GLY A 66 4.93 -7.94 16.09
C GLY A 66 4.60 -6.64 16.83
N PHE A 67 4.65 -5.50 16.13
CA PHE A 67 4.24 -4.22 16.71
C PHE A 67 2.72 -4.18 16.88
N SER A 68 2.30 -3.61 17.99
CA SER A 68 0.92 -3.39 18.40
C SER A 68 0.39 -2.02 17.99
N SER A 69 1.25 -1.00 17.98
CA SER A 69 0.83 0.36 17.61
C SER A 69 0.71 0.55 16.08
N PRO A 70 -0.35 1.23 15.59
CA PRO A 70 -0.42 1.69 14.21
C PRO A 70 0.53 2.85 13.89
N TYR A 71 1.04 3.55 14.91
CA TYR A 71 1.66 4.86 14.71
C TYR A 71 3.13 4.71 14.31
N TRP A 72 3.49 5.45 13.26
CA TRP A 72 4.84 5.58 12.76
C TRP A 72 5.24 7.05 12.68
N MET A 73 6.47 7.35 13.12
CA MET A 73 6.97 8.71 13.14
C MET A 73 8.49 8.76 12.95
N THR A 74 8.98 9.90 12.47
CA THR A 74 10.43 10.14 12.36
C THR A 74 11.05 10.38 13.73
N LEU A 75 12.38 10.20 13.85
CA LEU A 75 13.11 10.56 15.06
C LEU A 75 12.87 12.02 15.48
N ARG A 76 12.79 12.93 14.50
CA ARG A 76 12.52 14.34 14.77
C ARG A 76 11.16 14.55 15.43
N GLN A 77 10.13 13.89 14.90
CA GLN A 77 8.77 13.95 15.45
C GLN A 77 8.69 13.32 16.85
N ALA A 78 9.41 12.22 17.11
CA ALA A 78 9.49 11.65 18.44
C ALA A 78 10.10 12.65 19.45
N ASN A 79 11.21 13.30 19.07
CA ASN A 79 11.86 14.31 19.91
C ASN A 79 10.98 15.56 20.13
N GLU A 80 10.20 15.98 19.13
CA GLU A 80 9.23 17.08 19.24
C GLU A 80 8.10 16.75 20.25
N LEU A 81 7.88 15.46 20.56
CA LEU A 81 6.94 14.96 21.57
C LEU A 81 7.64 14.64 22.90
N ASP A 82 8.88 15.11 23.11
CA ASP A 82 9.72 14.80 24.28
C ASP A 82 9.95 13.29 24.52
N ALA A 83 9.74 12.47 23.49
CA ALA A 83 9.90 11.03 23.52
C ALA A 83 11.24 10.60 22.90
N LYS A 84 11.70 9.38 23.21
CA LYS A 84 13.02 8.89 22.79
C LYS A 84 12.92 7.54 22.11
N VAL A 85 13.63 7.37 20.99
CA VAL A 85 13.75 6.05 20.35
C VAL A 85 14.60 5.14 21.25
N ILE A 86 14.08 3.96 21.56
CA ILE A 86 14.77 2.95 22.36
C ILE A 86 16.11 2.59 21.69
N LYS A 87 17.18 2.56 22.48
CA LYS A 87 18.54 2.27 21.98
C LYS A 87 18.58 0.89 21.32
N GLY A 88 19.06 0.85 20.08
CA GLY A 88 19.17 -0.39 19.28
C GLY A 88 17.99 -0.63 18.33
N SER A 89 16.90 0.14 18.45
CA SER A 89 15.78 0.08 17.51
C SER A 89 16.21 0.40 16.07
N LYS A 90 15.69 -0.37 15.12
CA LYS A 90 15.94 -0.18 13.69
C LYS A 90 14.81 0.60 13.04
N SER A 91 15.16 1.64 12.30
CA SER A 91 14.20 2.44 11.52
C SER A 91 13.68 1.68 10.30
N SER A 92 12.45 1.95 9.90
CA SER A 92 11.85 1.55 8.62
C SER A 92 11.94 2.68 7.59
N VAL A 93 12.08 2.33 6.31
CA VAL A 93 12.17 3.31 5.21
C VAL A 93 10.80 3.51 4.57
N VAL A 94 10.37 4.77 4.44
CA VAL A 94 9.20 5.19 3.67
C VAL A 94 9.61 6.14 2.56
N VAL A 95 8.84 6.21 1.48
CA VAL A 95 9.13 7.06 0.31
C VAL A 95 8.07 8.13 0.10
N TYR A 96 8.48 9.28 -0.42
CA TYR A 96 7.60 10.37 -0.80
C TYR A 96 7.93 10.79 -2.22
N TYR A 97 6.92 10.88 -3.07
CA TYR A 97 7.03 11.37 -4.44
C TYR A 97 6.42 12.77 -4.50
N GLY A 98 7.09 13.67 -5.18
CA GLY A 98 6.62 15.04 -5.39
C GLY A 98 7.24 15.66 -6.63
N THR A 99 6.80 16.85 -6.98
CA THR A 99 7.37 17.67 -8.05
C THR A 99 8.00 18.93 -7.45
N ALA A 100 9.10 19.37 -8.03
CA ALA A 100 9.73 20.65 -7.69
C ALA A 100 9.75 21.53 -8.94
N GLU A 101 9.51 22.82 -8.77
CA GLU A 101 9.71 23.80 -9.84
C GLU A 101 11.20 24.09 -9.99
N ARG A 102 11.68 24.15 -11.22
CA ARG A 102 13.04 24.59 -11.52
C ARG A 102 13.03 26.11 -11.63
N GLU A 103 13.71 26.80 -10.70
CA GLU A 103 14.01 28.22 -10.90
C GLU A 103 14.86 28.36 -12.17
N GLN A 104 14.43 29.23 -13.10
CA GLN A 104 15.23 29.58 -14.26
C GLN A 104 16.53 30.23 -13.76
N ALA A 105 17.67 29.67 -14.15
CA ALA A 105 18.94 30.33 -13.91
C ALA A 105 18.95 31.61 -14.76
N GLU A 106 18.92 32.79 -14.13
CA GLU A 106 19.18 34.07 -14.78
C GLU A 106 20.58 34.02 -15.38
N GLY A 107 20.68 33.79 -16.69
CA GLY A 107 21.99 33.62 -17.33
C GLY A 107 21.96 33.08 -18.75
N ALA A 108 21.12 33.62 -19.63
CA ALA A 108 21.36 33.56 -21.07
C ALA A 108 20.76 34.80 -21.74
N HIS A 109 21.64 35.74 -22.12
CA HIS A 109 21.29 36.90 -22.91
C HIS A 109 20.76 36.48 -24.29
N GLY A 110 19.57 36.99 -24.64
CA GLY A 110 19.20 37.35 -26.00
C GLY A 110 18.54 36.25 -26.85
N GLY A 111 17.22 36.40 -27.08
CA GLY A 111 16.50 35.72 -28.15
C GLY A 111 15.12 35.24 -27.72
N GLU A 112 14.09 35.97 -28.15
CA GLU A 112 12.66 35.61 -28.22
C GLU A 112 12.05 34.84 -27.03
N ALA A 113 11.24 35.57 -26.25
CA ALA A 113 10.43 35.03 -25.17
C ALA A 113 9.28 34.15 -25.72
N GLU A 114 9.57 32.90 -26.05
CA GLU A 114 8.57 31.86 -25.94
C GLU A 114 8.31 31.57 -24.46
N THR A 115 7.04 31.55 -24.10
CA THR A 115 6.54 31.32 -22.74
C THR A 115 6.84 29.86 -22.37
N GLU A 116 8.07 29.54 -21.96
CA GLU A 116 8.40 28.22 -21.43
C GLU A 116 7.67 28.03 -20.09
N ASP A 117 6.65 27.17 -20.09
CA ASP A 117 6.00 26.67 -18.88
C ASP A 117 7.05 26.23 -17.84
N PRO A 118 6.84 26.48 -16.53
CA PRO A 118 7.77 26.06 -15.50
C PRO A 118 7.95 24.54 -15.56
N LYS A 119 9.14 24.10 -15.99
CA LYS A 119 9.50 22.69 -16.09
C LYS A 119 9.51 22.07 -14.70
N THR A 120 8.43 21.37 -14.34
CA THR A 120 8.32 20.61 -13.09
C THR A 120 9.21 19.36 -13.16
N ILE A 121 10.03 19.16 -12.12
CA ILE A 121 10.95 18.03 -12.01
C ILE A 121 10.40 17.05 -10.96
N PRO A 122 10.08 15.80 -11.32
CA PRO A 122 9.67 14.79 -10.36
C PRO A 122 10.86 14.38 -9.49
N PHE A 123 10.62 14.19 -8.19
CA PHE A 123 11.62 13.69 -7.26
C PHE A 123 11.04 12.63 -6.32
N MET A 124 11.93 11.79 -5.80
CA MET A 124 11.65 10.86 -4.73
C MET A 124 12.52 11.22 -3.51
N LYS A 125 11.88 11.38 -2.34
CA LYS A 125 12.53 11.47 -1.04
C LYS A 125 12.29 10.18 -0.28
N SER A 126 13.21 9.84 0.63
CA SER A 126 13.01 8.77 1.60
C SER A 126 13.15 9.29 3.01
N TYR A 127 12.37 8.74 3.92
CA TYR A 127 12.39 9.07 5.33
C TYR A 127 12.58 7.80 6.15
N ARG A 128 13.18 7.96 7.32
CA ARG A 128 13.34 6.90 8.32
C ARG A 128 12.32 7.13 9.43
N VAL A 129 11.46 6.14 9.64
CA VAL A 129 10.41 6.15 10.64
C VAL A 129 10.57 5.00 11.62
N PHE A 130 10.06 5.18 12.83
CA PHE A 130 10.02 4.21 13.90
C PHE A 130 8.56 4.00 14.28
N ASN A 131 8.21 2.76 14.59
CA ASN A 131 6.90 2.46 15.16
C ASN A 131 6.86 2.99 16.61
N ALA A 132 5.70 3.37 17.11
CA ALA A 132 5.57 3.87 18.48
C ALA A 132 6.09 2.87 19.53
N ASP A 133 5.96 1.57 19.29
CA ASP A 133 6.49 0.53 20.21
C ASP A 133 8.03 0.53 20.30
N GLN A 134 8.70 1.26 19.42
CA GLN A 134 10.15 1.46 19.43
C GLN A 134 10.57 2.75 20.16
N ILE A 135 9.62 3.48 20.74
CA ILE A 135 9.81 4.82 21.30
C ILE A 135 9.27 4.82 22.74
N GLU A 136 10.11 5.24 23.69
CA GLU A 136 9.75 5.44 25.09
C GLU A 136 9.31 6.88 25.34
N GLY A 137 8.40 7.08 26.30
CA GLY A 137 7.92 8.41 26.71
C GLY A 137 6.81 8.99 25.83
N LEU A 138 6.19 8.20 24.94
CA LEU A 138 5.03 8.63 24.17
C LEU A 138 3.75 8.65 25.02
N ASP A 139 2.83 9.54 24.65
CA ASP A 139 1.47 9.56 25.20
C ASP A 139 0.75 8.22 24.97
N PRO A 140 -0.03 7.70 25.95
CA PRO A 140 -0.74 6.42 25.83
C PRO A 140 -1.62 6.28 24.58
N ARG A 141 -2.11 7.38 23.99
CA ARG A 141 -2.89 7.35 22.75
C ARG A 141 -2.16 6.64 21.61
N PHE A 142 -0.83 6.70 21.59
CA PHE A 142 0.01 6.05 20.59
C PHE A 142 0.10 4.52 20.75
N HIS A 143 -0.41 3.96 21.85
CA HIS A 143 -0.42 2.52 22.13
C HIS A 143 -1.84 1.98 22.35
N SER A 144 -2.81 2.57 21.64
CA SER A 144 -4.21 2.14 21.72
C SER A 144 -4.34 0.64 21.46
N ALA A 145 -5.08 -0.06 22.34
CA ALA A 145 -5.33 -1.48 22.19
C ALA A 145 -5.99 -1.75 20.83
N ALA A 146 -5.58 -2.83 20.18
CA ALA A 146 -6.22 -3.24 18.95
C ALA A 146 -7.69 -3.59 19.22
N ALA A 147 -8.58 -3.14 18.33
CA ALA A 147 -9.99 -3.47 18.43
C ALA A 147 -10.18 -4.99 18.37
N GLU A 148 -11.09 -5.50 19.19
CA GLU A 148 -11.46 -6.91 19.11
C GLU A 148 -12.05 -7.22 17.72
N PRO A 149 -11.76 -8.41 17.17
CA PRO A 149 -12.35 -8.81 15.91
C PRO A 149 -13.87 -8.84 16.02
N GLU A 150 -14.56 -8.07 15.17
CA GLU A 150 -16.01 -8.20 15.05
C GLU A 150 -16.36 -9.62 14.64
N VAL A 151 -17.31 -10.26 15.32
CA VAL A 151 -17.79 -11.60 14.93
C VAL A 151 -18.95 -11.42 13.95
N HIS A 152 -18.88 -12.08 12.80
CA HIS A 152 -19.97 -12.08 11.81
C HIS A 152 -20.54 -13.49 11.66
N PRO A 153 -21.85 -13.63 11.35
CA PRO A 153 -22.44 -14.91 11.04
C PRO A 153 -21.75 -15.56 9.84
N GLU A 154 -21.52 -16.87 9.92
CA GLU A 154 -20.98 -17.65 8.80
C GLU A 154 -21.93 -17.59 7.60
N ARG A 155 -21.38 -17.64 6.38
CA ARG A 155 -22.16 -17.77 5.13
C ARG A 155 -23.22 -16.68 4.91
N ALA A 156 -23.12 -15.54 5.59
CA ALA A 156 -24.08 -14.45 5.53
C ALA A 156 -23.42 -13.12 5.11
N PRO A 157 -24.12 -12.24 4.39
CA PRO A 157 -23.59 -10.93 4.04
C PRO A 157 -23.21 -10.09 5.27
N ILE A 158 -22.12 -9.33 5.15
CA ILE A 158 -21.73 -8.31 6.13
C ILE A 158 -22.30 -6.98 5.61
N PRO A 159 -23.31 -6.36 6.27
CA PRO A 159 -24.09 -5.28 5.66
C PRO A 159 -23.25 -4.13 5.11
N HIS A 160 -22.27 -3.63 5.87
CA HIS A 160 -21.44 -2.51 5.43
C HIS A 160 -20.53 -2.88 4.24
N MET A 161 -20.02 -4.11 4.18
CA MET A 161 -19.22 -4.59 3.04
C MET A 161 -20.11 -4.79 1.81
N GLN A 162 -21.28 -5.39 1.99
CA GLN A 162 -22.25 -5.58 0.91
C GLN A 162 -22.62 -4.25 0.27
N SER A 163 -23.03 -3.26 1.07
CA SER A 163 -23.37 -1.93 0.58
C SER A 163 -22.22 -1.24 -0.14
N PHE A 164 -20.97 -1.41 0.36
CA PHE A 164 -19.79 -0.87 -0.33
C PHE A 164 -19.63 -1.46 -1.73
N PHE A 165 -19.66 -2.79 -1.87
CA PHE A 165 -19.45 -3.45 -3.16
C PHE A 165 -20.60 -3.19 -4.14
N GLU A 166 -21.85 -3.15 -3.67
CA GLU A 166 -23.02 -2.82 -4.49
C GLU A 166 -22.97 -1.38 -5.02
N ALA A 167 -22.50 -0.43 -4.21
CA ALA A 167 -22.39 0.98 -4.60
C ALA A 167 -21.37 1.24 -5.72
N ILE A 168 -20.43 0.31 -5.96
CA ILE A 168 -19.40 0.45 -7.01
C ILE A 168 -20.00 0.33 -8.42
N GLY A 169 -21.13 -0.38 -8.56
CA GLY A 169 -21.83 -0.51 -9.84
C GLY A 169 -21.14 -1.45 -10.84
N ALA A 170 -20.24 -2.33 -10.39
CA ALA A 170 -19.71 -3.39 -11.24
C ALA A 170 -20.81 -4.39 -11.63
N ASN A 171 -20.80 -4.90 -12.86
CA ASN A 171 -21.72 -5.96 -13.28
C ASN A 171 -21.25 -7.29 -12.69
N VAL A 172 -21.97 -7.80 -11.68
CA VAL A 172 -21.62 -9.02 -10.94
C VAL A 172 -22.74 -10.06 -11.05
N SER A 173 -22.38 -11.32 -11.28
CA SER A 173 -23.32 -12.45 -11.26
C SER A 173 -22.89 -13.45 -10.20
N PHE A 174 -23.79 -13.68 -9.24
CA PHE A 174 -23.62 -14.67 -8.18
C PHE A 174 -24.14 -16.03 -8.66
N SER A 175 -23.26 -16.84 -9.23
CA SER A 175 -23.60 -18.13 -9.82
C SER A 175 -22.37 -19.01 -10.02
N GLY A 176 -22.56 -20.33 -10.09
CA GLY A 176 -21.47 -21.28 -10.36
C GLY A 176 -20.53 -21.46 -9.17
N ARG A 177 -19.31 -21.93 -9.45
CA ARG A 177 -18.27 -22.23 -8.44
C ARG A 177 -16.92 -21.59 -8.74
N GLU A 178 -16.83 -20.84 -9.83
CA GLU A 178 -15.60 -20.18 -10.27
C GLU A 178 -15.70 -18.67 -10.06
N THR A 179 -14.57 -18.05 -9.76
CA THR A 179 -14.43 -16.61 -9.53
C THR A 179 -13.55 -16.04 -10.64
N CYS A 180 -14.06 -15.08 -11.40
CA CYS A 180 -13.26 -14.40 -12.41
C CYS A 180 -13.92 -13.11 -12.90
N TYR A 181 -13.10 -12.12 -13.22
CA TYR A 181 -13.44 -11.03 -14.12
C TYR A 181 -13.27 -11.45 -15.60
N VAL A 182 -14.30 -11.23 -16.41
CA VAL A 182 -14.29 -11.50 -17.86
C VAL A 182 -14.28 -10.18 -18.63
N PRO A 183 -13.12 -9.75 -19.18
CA PRO A 183 -12.99 -8.43 -19.80
C PRO A 183 -13.92 -8.18 -20.99
N ASN A 184 -14.14 -9.19 -21.84
CA ASN A 184 -14.98 -9.06 -23.03
C ASN A 184 -16.46 -8.84 -22.70
N LEU A 185 -16.91 -9.32 -21.54
CA LEU A 185 -18.29 -9.14 -21.05
C LEU A 185 -18.42 -7.98 -20.07
N ASP A 186 -17.29 -7.37 -19.70
CA ASP A 186 -17.15 -6.46 -18.58
C ASP A 186 -17.90 -6.90 -17.32
N LYS A 187 -17.72 -8.17 -16.93
CA LYS A 187 -18.55 -8.83 -15.93
C LYS A 187 -17.71 -9.67 -14.96
N ILE A 188 -18.06 -9.61 -13.67
CA ILE A 188 -17.50 -10.44 -12.62
C ILE A 188 -18.44 -11.62 -12.37
N TYR A 189 -17.88 -12.83 -12.31
CA TYR A 189 -18.57 -14.01 -11.81
C TYR A 189 -18.06 -14.35 -10.42
N MET A 190 -18.99 -14.58 -9.50
CA MET A 190 -18.72 -14.96 -8.12
C MET A 190 -19.62 -16.14 -7.74
N PRO A 191 -19.13 -17.13 -6.98
CA PRO A 191 -20.00 -18.10 -6.34
C PRO A 191 -20.90 -17.41 -5.30
N PRO A 192 -22.10 -17.94 -5.02
CA PRO A 192 -22.97 -17.42 -3.96
C PRO A 192 -22.28 -17.50 -2.58
N ILE A 193 -22.57 -16.55 -1.69
CA ILE A 193 -21.89 -16.39 -0.40
C ILE A 193 -22.03 -17.62 0.52
N GLU A 194 -23.09 -18.41 0.32
CA GLU A 194 -23.39 -19.63 1.06
C GLU A 194 -22.32 -20.72 0.87
N LEU A 195 -21.51 -20.62 -0.19
CA LEU A 195 -20.36 -21.48 -0.45
C LEU A 195 -19.08 -21.04 0.29
N PHE A 196 -19.09 -19.88 0.95
CA PHE A 196 -17.99 -19.35 1.73
C PHE A 196 -18.30 -19.46 3.23
N GLU A 197 -17.58 -20.32 3.95
CA GLU A 197 -17.74 -20.45 5.41
C GLU A 197 -17.50 -19.11 6.12
N ASN A 198 -16.39 -18.44 5.78
CA ASN A 198 -16.09 -17.11 6.29
C ASN A 198 -16.54 -16.03 5.27
N PRO A 199 -17.51 -15.17 5.60
CA PRO A 199 -17.99 -14.14 4.68
C PRO A 199 -16.92 -13.10 4.31
N ARG A 200 -15.88 -12.90 5.13
CA ARG A 200 -14.76 -12.02 4.74
C ARG A 200 -13.98 -12.57 3.54
N ASN A 201 -13.90 -13.89 3.39
CA ASN A 201 -13.23 -14.49 2.24
C ASN A 201 -14.02 -14.21 0.96
N PHE A 202 -15.36 -14.21 1.04
CA PHE A 202 -16.21 -13.82 -0.09
C PHE A 202 -15.89 -12.38 -0.55
N TYR A 203 -15.87 -11.42 0.38
CA TYR A 203 -15.57 -10.02 0.04
C TYR A 203 -14.11 -9.80 -0.36
N ALA A 204 -13.16 -10.56 0.19
CA ALA A 204 -11.76 -10.51 -0.23
C ALA A 204 -11.59 -10.97 -1.69
N VAL A 205 -12.25 -12.06 -2.08
CA VAL A 205 -12.23 -12.55 -3.46
C VAL A 205 -12.97 -11.59 -4.39
N TRP A 206 -14.13 -11.06 -3.98
CA TRP A 206 -14.82 -10.02 -4.76
C TRP A 206 -13.93 -8.79 -4.95
N GLY A 207 -13.23 -8.35 -3.91
CA GLY A 207 -12.25 -7.25 -3.98
C GLY A 207 -11.13 -7.52 -5.00
N HIS A 208 -10.61 -8.74 -5.04
CA HIS A 208 -9.60 -9.14 -6.01
C HIS A 208 -10.11 -9.04 -7.46
N GLU A 209 -11.28 -9.62 -7.74
CA GLU A 209 -11.88 -9.55 -9.09
C GLU A 209 -12.27 -8.12 -9.47
N LEU A 210 -12.67 -7.30 -8.49
CA LEU A 210 -12.90 -5.89 -8.71
C LEU A 210 -11.61 -5.15 -9.05
N GLY A 211 -10.48 -5.54 -8.45
CA GLY A 211 -9.14 -5.11 -8.82
C GLY A 211 -8.92 -5.28 -10.33
N HIS A 212 -9.19 -6.47 -10.86
CA HIS A 212 -9.15 -6.72 -12.31
C HIS A 212 -10.19 -5.93 -13.09
N TRP A 213 -11.41 -5.79 -12.57
CA TRP A 213 -12.47 -5.02 -13.21
C TRP A 213 -12.02 -3.58 -13.45
N THR A 214 -11.23 -2.94 -12.59
CA THR A 214 -10.76 -1.56 -12.84
C THR A 214 -9.77 -1.41 -14.00
N LYS A 215 -9.22 -2.51 -14.55
CA LYS A 215 -8.18 -2.54 -15.61
C LYS A 215 -8.53 -1.87 -16.95
N PRO A 216 -9.72 -2.07 -17.56
CA PRO A 216 -9.95 -1.72 -18.96
C PRO A 216 -9.81 -0.23 -19.30
N ARG A 217 -9.72 0.06 -20.60
CA ARG A 217 -9.46 1.39 -21.17
C ARG A 217 -10.39 2.49 -20.70
N HIS A 218 -11.66 2.18 -20.47
CA HIS A 218 -12.67 3.16 -20.05
C HIS A 218 -12.68 3.40 -18.53
N ARG A 219 -11.79 2.73 -17.78
CA ARG A 219 -11.52 2.95 -16.34
C ARG A 219 -10.06 3.36 -16.14
N LEU A 220 -9.23 2.55 -15.49
CA LEU A 220 -7.83 2.92 -15.18
C LEU A 220 -6.86 2.69 -16.34
N ASN A 221 -7.32 2.08 -17.44
CA ASN A 221 -6.52 1.85 -18.64
C ASN A 221 -5.15 1.23 -18.36
N ARG A 222 -5.10 0.23 -17.47
CA ARG A 222 -3.86 -0.47 -17.14
C ARG A 222 -3.49 -1.42 -18.27
N SER A 223 -2.32 -1.21 -18.85
CA SER A 223 -1.76 -2.07 -19.89
C SER A 223 -0.35 -2.51 -19.52
N TYR A 224 -0.14 -3.82 -19.47
CA TYR A 224 1.17 -4.44 -19.27
C TYR A 224 1.63 -5.21 -20.52
N GLY A 225 1.06 -4.89 -21.69
CA GLY A 225 1.21 -5.65 -22.92
C GLY A 225 0.18 -6.79 -23.02
N ASP A 226 0.55 -7.85 -23.74
CA ASP A 226 -0.30 -9.04 -23.95
C ASP A 226 -0.33 -9.92 -22.69
N ALA A 227 -1.14 -9.55 -21.71
CA ALA A 227 -1.29 -10.28 -20.45
C ALA A 227 -2.09 -11.58 -20.67
N ARG A 228 -1.42 -12.72 -20.57
CA ARG A 228 -2.00 -14.06 -20.68
C ARG A 228 -1.56 -14.91 -19.51
N PHE A 229 -2.43 -15.81 -19.07
CA PHE A 229 -2.12 -16.74 -17.98
C PHE A 229 -0.74 -17.36 -18.16
N GLY A 230 0.07 -17.34 -17.10
CA GLY A 230 1.41 -17.90 -17.08
C GLY A 230 2.54 -16.97 -17.57
N ASN A 231 2.26 -15.72 -17.97
CA ASN A 231 3.30 -14.78 -18.39
C ASN A 231 3.53 -13.62 -17.40
N THR A 232 4.63 -12.89 -17.57
CA THR A 232 5.02 -11.78 -16.68
C THR A 232 4.03 -10.62 -16.71
N ALA A 233 3.43 -10.33 -17.86
CA ALA A 233 2.43 -9.27 -17.98
C ALA A 233 1.16 -9.58 -17.17
N TYR A 234 0.75 -10.85 -17.16
CA TYR A 234 -0.34 -11.35 -16.31
C TYR A 234 0.05 -11.30 -14.84
N ALA A 235 1.23 -11.79 -14.46
CA ALA A 235 1.70 -11.71 -13.08
C ALA A 235 1.76 -10.27 -12.53
N ARG A 236 2.08 -9.28 -13.36
CA ARG A 236 2.03 -7.86 -12.97
C ARG A 236 0.61 -7.39 -12.67
N GLU A 237 -0.36 -7.79 -13.48
CA GLU A 237 -1.77 -7.49 -13.23
C GLU A 237 -2.28 -8.18 -11.97
N GLU A 238 -1.92 -9.44 -11.75
CA GLU A 238 -2.27 -10.18 -10.53
C GLU A 238 -1.70 -9.51 -9.27
N ILE A 239 -0.45 -9.06 -9.30
CA ILE A 239 0.15 -8.33 -8.16
C ILE A 239 -0.62 -7.04 -7.86
N VAL A 240 -1.13 -6.35 -8.89
CA VAL A 240 -1.93 -5.12 -8.73
C VAL A 240 -3.34 -5.43 -8.24
N ALA A 241 -3.93 -6.54 -8.65
CA ALA A 241 -5.25 -6.96 -8.16
C ALA A 241 -5.21 -7.59 -6.76
N LEU A 242 -4.05 -8.00 -6.27
CA LEU A 242 -3.84 -8.53 -4.91
C LEU A 242 -3.51 -7.45 -3.87
N SER A 243 -3.18 -6.23 -4.30
CA SER A 243 -2.77 -5.11 -3.44
C SER A 243 -3.93 -4.22 -3.03
#